data_AF-A0A8T0UHF8-F1
#
_entry.id   AF-A0A8T0UHF8-F1
#
_cell.length_a   1.000
_cell.length_b   1.000
_cell.length_c   1.000
_cell.angle_alpha   90.00
_cell.angle_beta   90.00
_cell.angle_gamma   90.00
#
_symmetry.space_group_name_H-M   'P 1'
#
loop_
_entity.id
_entity.type
_entity.pdbx_description
1 polymer ?
#
loop_
_entity_poly.entity_id
_entity_poly.type
_entity_poly.pdbx_seq_one_letter_code
_entity_poly.pdbx_strand_id
1 'polypeptide(L)'
;MSSCAPVPTLQPDERADLLSLLAGAARPLADVVSDFLARFPRERRLRVGGALCFLLEDKKMLHPTGRLIAFAILHQSYSPQTANPYIPMLLDGACDETSDKSERAFVQLLLTSSSGNNNNEVLNQSAVDYINGSVSASQVLLPREQLEKQYCSNGVQSQPQISSFRPAAVRSVIPDPDVPQSCANSSESAISLPGSKQKSSSDDRDSALAGLLQEKSGGRLGPQWIRPTPPRLPVLDGELQWLNPDNNHELLWDYSMCADTSRGAAIRDLIARALKGPLAPAQQERFIIELANDPKLVYYCGMTPQKLPDLVEHNPLIAVEVLSKLINSPDISGYFAGLVHMDMSLHSMEVVNRLTTAVDLPTEFVHEYITNCIQSCQNIKSLIRNKIINGEYIYSSLVCLTKSCF
;
A
#
# COMPACT_ATOMS: atom_id res chain seq x y z
N MET A 1 9.17 -16.27 -10.26
CA MET A 1 7.88 -16.84 -9.82
C MET A 1 6.77 -15.95 -10.38
N SER A 2 6.10 -16.38 -11.45
CA SER A 2 4.99 -15.60 -12.03
C SER A 2 3.77 -15.80 -11.14
N SER A 3 3.43 -14.79 -10.35
CA SER A 3 2.22 -14.76 -9.54
C SER A 3 1.01 -14.62 -10.46
N CYS A 4 0.56 -15.73 -11.00
CA CYS A 4 -0.78 -15.83 -11.56
C CYS A 4 -1.73 -15.62 -10.39
N ALA A 5 -2.21 -14.38 -10.21
CA ALA A 5 -3.18 -14.07 -9.19
C ALA A 5 -4.40 -14.97 -9.45
N PRO A 6 -4.72 -15.92 -8.55
CA PRO A 6 -5.89 -16.75 -8.73
C PRO A 6 -7.10 -15.80 -8.80
N VAL A 7 -7.99 -16.06 -9.76
CA VAL A 7 -9.31 -15.43 -9.82
C VAL A 7 -9.86 -15.37 -8.39
N PRO A 8 -10.36 -14.22 -7.91
CA PRO A 8 -10.98 -14.13 -6.61
C PRO A 8 -12.18 -15.08 -6.56
N THR A 9 -11.96 -16.32 -6.12
CA THR A 9 -13.01 -17.32 -6.01
C THR A 9 -13.90 -16.91 -4.85
N LEU A 10 -15.10 -16.42 -5.16
CA LEU A 10 -16.15 -16.17 -4.17
C LEU A 10 -16.46 -17.46 -3.41
N GLN A 11 -16.61 -17.37 -2.10
CA GLN A 11 -17.13 -18.49 -1.31
C GLN A 11 -18.61 -18.76 -1.66
N PRO A 12 -19.12 -19.99 -1.47
CA PRO A 12 -20.51 -20.33 -1.80
C PRO A 12 -21.54 -19.37 -1.19
N ASP A 13 -21.35 -19.00 0.08
CA ASP A 13 -22.24 -18.09 0.80
C ASP A 13 -22.19 -16.67 0.21
N GLU A 14 -20.97 -16.20 -0.12
CA GLU A 14 -20.74 -14.89 -0.73
C GLU A 14 -21.39 -14.76 -2.11
N ARG A 15 -21.52 -15.88 -2.85
CA ARG A 15 -22.19 -15.91 -4.16
C ARG A 15 -23.70 -15.70 -4.03
N ALA A 16 -24.32 -16.42 -3.09
CA ALA A 16 -25.76 -16.30 -2.84
C ALA A 16 -26.11 -14.88 -2.37
N ASP A 17 -25.29 -14.32 -1.47
CA ASP A 17 -25.44 -12.96 -1.00
C ASP A 17 -25.31 -11.94 -2.13
N LEU A 18 -24.29 -12.06 -2.99
CA LEU A 18 -24.08 -11.16 -4.11
C LEU A 18 -25.23 -11.21 -5.12
N LEU A 19 -25.71 -12.40 -5.47
CA LEU A 19 -26.86 -12.58 -6.36
C LEU A 19 -28.13 -11.97 -5.77
N SER A 20 -28.35 -12.14 -4.45
CA SER A 20 -29.51 -11.55 -3.78
C SER A 20 -29.51 -10.02 -3.81
N LEU A 21 -28.33 -9.41 -3.75
CA LEU A 21 -28.17 -7.96 -3.85
C LEU A 21 -28.41 -7.46 -5.28
N LEU A 22 -27.87 -8.16 -6.28
CA LEU A 22 -28.06 -7.83 -7.70
C LEU A 22 -29.52 -7.99 -8.16
N ALA A 23 -30.26 -8.92 -7.57
CA ALA A 23 -31.70 -9.08 -7.79
C ALA A 23 -32.55 -7.95 -7.15
N GLY A 24 -31.96 -7.14 -6.27
CA GLY A 24 -32.61 -6.05 -5.52
C GLY A 24 -32.98 -4.80 -6.35
N ALA A 25 -33.35 -4.97 -7.63
CA ALA A 25 -33.54 -3.86 -8.58
C ALA A 25 -34.61 -2.84 -8.17
N ALA A 26 -35.62 -3.25 -7.41
CA ALA A 26 -36.70 -2.39 -6.91
C ALA A 26 -36.38 -1.68 -5.58
N ARG A 27 -35.27 -2.03 -4.92
CA ARG A 27 -34.86 -1.38 -3.66
C ARG A 27 -34.09 -0.08 -3.98
N PRO A 28 -34.13 0.92 -3.10
CA PRO A 28 -33.24 2.07 -3.20
C PRO A 28 -31.78 1.62 -3.24
N LEU A 29 -30.99 2.22 -4.14
CA LEU A 29 -29.58 1.84 -4.31
C LEU A 29 -28.77 2.03 -3.02
N ALA A 30 -29.08 3.04 -2.21
CA ALA A 30 -28.48 3.28 -0.89
C ALA A 30 -28.73 2.11 0.08
N ASP A 31 -29.92 1.51 0.04
CA ASP A 31 -30.26 0.34 0.88
C ASP A 31 -29.51 -0.90 0.41
N VAL A 32 -29.35 -1.10 -0.90
CA VAL A 32 -28.59 -2.23 -1.45
C VAL A 32 -27.10 -2.08 -1.13
N VAL A 33 -26.56 -0.87 -1.22
CA VAL A 33 -25.17 -0.57 -0.86
C VAL A 33 -24.94 -0.75 0.63
N SER A 34 -25.84 -0.26 1.49
CA SER A 34 -25.68 -0.44 2.95
C SER A 34 -25.78 -1.91 3.36
N ASP A 35 -26.68 -2.68 2.75
CA ASP A 35 -26.79 -4.13 2.91
C ASP A 35 -25.50 -4.84 2.47
N PHE A 36 -24.92 -4.44 1.33
CA PHE A 36 -23.61 -4.93 0.89
C PHE A 36 -22.50 -4.62 1.91
N LEU A 37 -22.42 -3.38 2.41
CA LEU A 37 -21.40 -2.96 3.37
C LEU A 37 -21.51 -3.69 4.70
N ALA A 38 -22.73 -4.08 5.10
CA ALA A 38 -23.01 -4.87 6.29
C ALA A 38 -22.66 -6.35 6.12
N ARG A 39 -22.98 -6.96 4.97
CA ARG A 39 -22.68 -8.37 4.68
C ARG A 39 -21.21 -8.63 4.38
N PHE A 40 -20.52 -7.68 3.76
CA PHE A 40 -19.14 -7.84 3.32
C PHE A 40 -18.17 -6.92 4.08
N PRO A 41 -17.36 -7.47 5.02
CA PRO A 41 -16.34 -6.69 5.70
C PRO A 41 -15.25 -6.24 4.72
N ARG A 42 -14.54 -5.17 5.08
CA ARG A 42 -13.61 -4.45 4.20
C ARG A 42 -12.56 -5.33 3.52
N GLU A 43 -12.02 -6.31 4.23
CA GLU A 43 -11.03 -7.28 3.73
C GLU A 43 -11.54 -8.09 2.53
N ARG A 44 -12.85 -8.33 2.47
CA ARG A 44 -13.49 -9.14 1.43
C ARG A 44 -13.99 -8.30 0.26
N ARG A 45 -14.16 -6.98 0.44
CA ARG A 45 -14.71 -6.08 -0.59
C ARG A 45 -13.86 -6.05 -1.86
N LEU A 46 -12.54 -6.18 -1.76
CA LEU A 46 -11.67 -6.23 -2.93
C LEU A 46 -11.91 -7.50 -3.77
N ARG A 47 -12.13 -8.64 -3.10
CA ARG A 47 -12.43 -9.93 -3.74
C ARG A 47 -13.79 -9.88 -4.43
N VAL A 48 -14.82 -9.45 -3.71
CA VAL A 48 -16.20 -9.38 -4.21
C VAL A 48 -16.34 -8.32 -5.29
N GLY A 49 -15.68 -7.17 -5.13
CA GLY A 49 -15.60 -6.14 -6.16
C GLY A 49 -14.91 -6.65 -7.42
N GLY A 50 -13.84 -7.45 -7.30
CA GLY A 50 -13.21 -8.11 -8.46
C GLY A 50 -14.16 -9.05 -9.23
N ALA A 51 -15.05 -9.75 -8.53
CA ALA A 51 -16.08 -10.57 -9.18
C ALA A 51 -17.16 -9.71 -9.85
N LEU A 52 -17.56 -8.58 -9.25
CA LEU A 52 -18.46 -7.62 -9.89
C LEU A 52 -17.83 -7.00 -11.15
N CYS A 53 -16.53 -6.69 -11.12
CA CYS A 53 -15.81 -6.24 -12.31
C CYS A 53 -15.92 -7.25 -13.45
N PHE A 54 -15.68 -8.53 -13.16
CA PHE A 54 -15.82 -9.61 -14.14
C PHE A 54 -17.22 -9.69 -14.74
N LEU A 55 -18.26 -9.61 -13.89
CA LEU A 55 -19.65 -9.64 -14.35
C LEU A 55 -20.05 -8.40 -15.18
N LEU A 56 -19.32 -7.29 -15.04
CA LEU A 56 -19.51 -6.07 -15.82
C LEU A 56 -18.75 -6.07 -17.16
N GLU A 57 -17.77 -6.96 -17.36
CA GLU A 57 -17.00 -7.02 -18.63
C GLU A 57 -17.88 -7.44 -19.81
N ASP A 58 -18.74 -8.44 -19.61
CA ASP A 58 -19.72 -8.85 -20.62
C ASP A 58 -21.10 -8.26 -20.29
N LYS A 59 -21.51 -7.29 -21.11
CA LYS A 59 -22.79 -6.59 -20.99
C LYS A 59 -24.02 -7.51 -21.03
N LYS A 60 -23.87 -8.75 -21.51
CA LYS A 60 -24.95 -9.74 -21.57
C LYS A 60 -25.10 -10.54 -20.26
N MET A 61 -24.10 -10.53 -19.37
CA MET A 61 -24.15 -11.30 -18.11
C MET A 61 -25.10 -10.71 -17.07
N LEU A 62 -25.09 -9.39 -16.91
CA LEU A 62 -25.98 -8.69 -15.98
C LEU A 62 -27.09 -7.95 -16.72
N HIS A 63 -28.29 -7.97 -16.15
CA HIS A 63 -29.36 -7.07 -16.55
C HIS A 63 -28.97 -5.60 -16.33
N PRO A 64 -29.47 -4.65 -17.13
CA PRO A 64 -29.13 -3.23 -17.00
C PRO A 64 -29.30 -2.69 -15.56
N THR A 65 -30.36 -3.09 -14.86
CA THR A 65 -30.59 -2.75 -13.44
C THR A 65 -29.49 -3.30 -12.53
N GLY A 66 -29.10 -4.56 -12.73
CA GLY A 66 -28.00 -5.20 -12.00
C GLY A 66 -26.64 -4.54 -12.27
N ARG A 67 -26.41 -4.03 -13.50
CA ARG A 67 -25.21 -3.25 -13.83
C ARG A 67 -25.15 -1.93 -13.04
N LEU A 68 -26.27 -1.19 -12.95
CA LEU A 68 -26.33 0.02 -12.12
C LEU A 68 -26.05 -0.27 -10.65
N ILE A 69 -26.62 -1.36 -10.10
CA ILE A 69 -26.35 -1.80 -8.72
C ILE A 69 -24.86 -2.12 -8.54
N ALA A 70 -24.25 -2.86 -9.48
CA ALA A 70 -22.84 -3.20 -9.42
C ALA A 70 -21.94 -1.96 -9.44
N PHE A 71 -22.20 -0.99 -10.32
CA PHE A 71 -21.45 0.28 -10.35
C PHE A 71 -21.63 1.09 -9.05
N ALA A 72 -22.84 1.14 -8.49
CA ALA A 72 -23.10 1.82 -7.22
C ALA A 72 -22.32 1.17 -6.07
N ILE A 73 -22.30 -0.16 -5.99
CA ILE A 73 -21.53 -0.92 -4.99
C ILE A 73 -20.04 -0.64 -5.13
N LEU A 74 -19.47 -0.71 -6.34
CA LEU A 74 -18.05 -0.49 -6.58
C LEU A 74 -17.59 0.93 -6.24
N HIS A 75 -18.43 1.93 -6.52
CA HIS A 75 -18.17 3.32 -6.17
C HIS A 75 -18.22 3.54 -4.65
N GLN A 76 -19.29 3.09 -4.00
CA GLN A 76 -19.53 3.37 -2.57
C GLN A 76 -18.69 2.51 -1.62
N SER A 77 -18.19 1.34 -2.07
CA SER A 77 -17.37 0.44 -1.25
C SER A 77 -16.12 1.08 -0.67
N TYR A 78 -15.61 2.14 -1.30
CA TYR A 78 -14.39 2.85 -0.92
C TYR A 78 -14.60 4.37 -0.76
N SER A 79 -15.84 4.87 -0.83
CA SER A 79 -16.14 6.27 -0.53
C SER A 79 -16.02 6.55 0.97
N PRO A 80 -15.42 7.65 1.45
CA PRO A 80 -14.91 8.82 0.70
C PRO A 80 -13.38 8.79 0.45
N GLN A 81 -12.73 7.63 0.44
CA GLN A 81 -11.27 7.57 0.28
C GLN A 81 -10.84 7.91 -1.14
N THR A 82 -9.75 8.66 -1.24
CA THR A 82 -9.15 9.17 -2.49
C THR A 82 -8.56 8.08 -3.39
N ALA A 83 -8.51 6.82 -2.93
CA ALA A 83 -7.90 5.71 -3.65
C ALA A 83 -8.88 4.53 -3.79
N ASN A 84 -9.91 4.70 -4.62
CA ASN A 84 -10.77 3.59 -5.02
C ASN A 84 -10.11 2.81 -6.19
N PRO A 85 -9.84 1.50 -6.05
CA PRO A 85 -9.15 0.71 -7.08
C PRO A 85 -9.97 0.53 -8.38
N TYR A 86 -11.29 0.78 -8.34
CA TYR A 86 -12.20 0.55 -9.46
C TYR A 86 -12.51 1.80 -10.28
N ILE A 87 -11.88 2.95 -9.98
CA ILE A 87 -12.05 4.19 -10.74
C ILE A 87 -11.78 4.02 -12.24
N PRO A 88 -10.71 3.32 -12.69
CA PRO A 88 -10.49 3.11 -14.13
C PRO A 88 -11.65 2.41 -14.83
N MET A 89 -12.27 1.42 -14.18
CA MET A 89 -13.39 0.68 -14.75
C MET A 89 -14.68 1.51 -14.76
N LEU A 90 -14.90 2.34 -13.74
CA LEU A 90 -16.01 3.29 -13.71
C LEU A 90 -15.84 4.35 -14.82
N LEU A 91 -14.62 4.83 -15.06
CA LEU A 91 -14.31 5.76 -16.15
C LEU A 91 -14.56 5.13 -17.51
N ASP A 92 -14.14 3.88 -17.73
CA ASP A 92 -14.40 3.17 -18.96
C ASP A 92 -15.91 2.97 -19.19
N GLY A 93 -16.67 2.57 -18.15
CA GLY A 93 -18.14 2.45 -18.22
C GLY A 93 -18.86 3.78 -18.49
N ALA A 94 -18.37 4.89 -17.93
CA ALA A 94 -18.90 6.23 -18.16
C ALA A 94 -18.68 6.74 -19.60
N CYS A 95 -17.63 6.27 -20.26
CA CYS A 95 -17.21 6.71 -21.60
C CYS A 95 -17.47 5.68 -22.71
N ASP A 96 -18.07 4.53 -22.39
CA ASP A 96 -18.34 3.49 -23.38
C ASP A 96 -19.56 3.82 -24.23
N GLU A 97 -19.31 4.32 -25.44
CA GLU A 97 -20.35 4.67 -26.42
C GLU A 97 -21.28 3.51 -26.80
N THR A 98 -20.86 2.26 -26.56
CA THR A 98 -21.67 1.07 -26.83
C THR A 98 -22.66 0.74 -25.69
N SER A 99 -22.59 1.43 -24.55
CA SER A 99 -23.53 1.29 -23.42
C SER A 99 -24.75 2.20 -23.57
N ASP A 100 -25.84 1.76 -22.93
CA ASP A 100 -27.09 2.52 -22.83
C ASP A 100 -26.83 3.92 -22.24
N LYS A 101 -27.50 4.94 -22.78
CA LYS A 101 -27.30 6.34 -22.36
C LYS A 101 -27.61 6.55 -20.87
N SER A 102 -28.61 5.84 -20.35
CA SER A 102 -28.97 5.85 -18.92
C SER A 102 -27.85 5.32 -18.04
N GLU A 103 -27.19 4.23 -18.45
CA GLU A 103 -26.06 3.67 -17.72
C GLU A 103 -24.86 4.63 -17.69
N ARG A 104 -24.51 5.21 -18.84
CA ARG A 104 -23.42 6.20 -18.91
C ARG A 104 -23.69 7.42 -18.04
N ALA A 105 -24.91 7.97 -18.11
CA ALA A 105 -25.34 9.09 -17.29
C ALA A 105 -25.24 8.76 -15.80
N PHE A 106 -25.68 7.57 -15.40
CA PHE A 106 -25.60 7.10 -14.03
C PHE A 106 -24.16 7.02 -13.50
N VAL A 107 -23.25 6.39 -14.26
CA VAL A 107 -21.86 6.23 -13.83
C VAL A 107 -21.13 7.58 -13.78
N GLN A 108 -21.40 8.50 -14.71
CA GLN A 108 -20.88 9.86 -14.65
C GLN A 108 -21.41 10.64 -13.44
N LEU A 109 -22.67 10.43 -13.06
CA LEU A 109 -23.22 11.05 -11.87
C LEU A 109 -22.57 10.53 -10.58
N LEU A 110 -22.31 9.23 -10.50
CA LEU A 110 -21.55 8.65 -9.39
C LEU A 110 -20.15 9.26 -9.30
N LEU A 111 -19.43 9.36 -10.41
CA LEU A 111 -18.07 9.93 -10.44
C LEU A 111 -18.03 11.43 -10.12
N THR A 112 -19.08 12.19 -10.43
CA THR A 112 -19.14 13.63 -10.14
C THR A 112 -19.70 13.94 -8.76
N SER A 113 -20.36 12.99 -8.08
CA SER A 113 -20.94 13.19 -6.75
C SER A 113 -19.88 13.39 -5.64
N SER A 114 -18.63 13.00 -5.86
CA SER A 114 -17.55 13.18 -4.88
C SER A 114 -17.07 14.64 -4.76
N SER A 115 -17.51 15.54 -5.64
CA SER A 115 -17.04 16.95 -5.70
C SER A 115 -17.86 17.95 -4.86
N GLY A 116 -18.73 17.49 -3.95
CA GLY A 116 -19.36 18.36 -2.95
C GLY A 116 -20.75 18.94 -3.29
N ASN A 117 -21.42 18.46 -4.34
CA ASN A 117 -22.83 18.76 -4.60
C ASN A 117 -23.74 17.57 -4.23
N ASN A 118 -24.99 17.86 -3.86
CA ASN A 118 -26.06 16.97 -3.36
C ASN A 118 -26.50 15.83 -4.31
N ASN A 119 -25.59 15.20 -5.05
CA ASN A 119 -25.88 14.16 -6.05
C ASN A 119 -26.10 12.76 -5.43
N ASN A 120 -26.15 12.64 -4.10
CA ASN A 120 -26.55 11.40 -3.43
C ASN A 120 -28.05 11.08 -3.63
N GLU A 121 -28.83 12.01 -4.18
CA GLU A 121 -30.25 11.79 -4.51
C GLU A 121 -30.47 10.60 -5.44
N VAL A 122 -29.52 10.31 -6.34
CA VAL A 122 -29.66 9.19 -7.26
C VAL A 122 -29.45 7.83 -6.60
N LEU A 123 -28.74 7.78 -5.47
CA LEU A 123 -28.68 6.57 -4.65
C LEU A 123 -29.99 6.32 -3.89
N ASN A 124 -30.85 7.34 -3.72
CA ASN A 124 -32.14 7.18 -3.06
C ASN A 124 -33.22 6.59 -3.99
N GLN A 125 -32.95 6.53 -5.30
CA GLN A 125 -33.85 5.91 -6.29
C GLN A 125 -33.52 4.43 -6.46
N SER A 126 -34.51 3.64 -6.92
CA SER A 126 -34.27 2.25 -7.32
C SER A 126 -33.66 2.18 -8.72
N ALA A 127 -32.95 1.09 -9.03
CA ALA A 127 -32.36 0.90 -10.36
C ALA A 127 -33.42 0.84 -11.47
N VAL A 128 -34.60 0.28 -11.17
CA VAL A 128 -35.74 0.22 -12.10
C VAL A 128 -36.28 1.62 -12.37
N ASP A 129 -36.47 2.41 -11.32
CA ASP A 129 -37.01 3.77 -11.44
C ASP A 129 -36.05 4.70 -12.19
N TYR A 130 -34.73 4.53 -11.99
CA TYR A 130 -33.74 5.31 -12.70
C TYR A 130 -33.72 5.03 -14.22
N ILE A 131 -33.79 3.75 -14.61
CA ILE A 131 -33.81 3.36 -16.03
C ILE A 131 -35.11 3.82 -16.71
N ASN A 132 -36.23 3.72 -16.01
CA ASN A 132 -37.54 4.13 -16.53
C ASN A 132 -37.77 5.65 -16.43
N GLY A 133 -36.99 6.35 -15.61
CA GLY A 133 -37.11 7.78 -15.35
C GLY A 133 -36.48 8.66 -16.44
N SER A 134 -37.07 9.84 -16.64
CA SER A 134 -36.60 10.85 -17.60
C SER A 134 -35.25 11.51 -17.25
N VAL A 135 -34.70 11.22 -16.06
CA VAL A 135 -33.43 11.78 -15.56
C VAL A 135 -32.25 11.43 -16.49
N SER A 136 -32.30 10.26 -17.13
CA SER A 136 -31.31 9.79 -18.10
C SER A 136 -31.20 10.67 -19.36
N ALA A 137 -32.24 11.45 -19.69
CA ALA A 137 -32.32 12.21 -20.94
C ALA A 137 -31.77 13.65 -20.83
N SER A 138 -31.57 14.18 -19.62
CA SER A 138 -31.23 15.60 -19.40
C SER A 138 -29.81 15.85 -18.91
N GLN A 139 -29.02 14.80 -18.65
CA GLN A 139 -27.65 14.96 -18.15
C GLN A 139 -26.67 15.22 -19.30
N VAL A 140 -25.91 16.30 -19.18
CA VAL A 140 -24.81 16.64 -20.09
C VAL A 140 -23.65 15.71 -19.78
N LEU A 141 -23.33 14.81 -20.71
CA LEU A 141 -22.21 13.89 -20.55
C LEU A 141 -20.88 14.64 -20.67
N LEU A 142 -19.99 14.47 -19.70
CA LEU A 142 -18.66 15.09 -19.71
C LEU A 142 -17.69 14.25 -20.56
N PRO A 143 -16.78 14.88 -21.32
CA PRO A 143 -15.69 14.20 -22.01
C PRO A 143 -14.72 13.51 -21.03
N ARG A 144 -14.16 12.37 -21.45
CA ARG A 144 -13.21 11.53 -20.68
C ARG A 144 -12.08 12.33 -20.01
N GLU A 145 -11.51 13.30 -20.74
CA GLU A 145 -10.41 14.14 -20.26
C GLU A 145 -10.77 14.98 -19.02
N GLN A 146 -12.02 15.41 -18.89
CA GLN A 146 -12.48 16.21 -17.74
C GLN A 146 -12.69 15.33 -16.51
N LEU A 147 -13.20 14.11 -16.71
CA LEU A 147 -13.37 13.12 -15.65
C LEU A 147 -12.01 12.62 -15.14
N GLU A 148 -11.07 12.32 -16.04
CA GLU A 148 -9.71 11.90 -15.65
C GLU A 148 -8.97 12.98 -14.85
N LYS A 149 -9.11 14.26 -15.20
CA LYS A 149 -8.49 15.37 -14.46
C LYS A 149 -8.95 15.49 -13.00
N GLN A 150 -10.17 15.06 -12.68
CA GLN A 150 -10.68 15.08 -11.30
C GLN A 150 -10.04 14.00 -10.42
N TYR A 151 -9.63 12.87 -11.00
CA TYR A 151 -9.09 11.72 -10.28
C TYR A 151 -7.57 11.53 -10.44
N CYS A 152 -6.95 12.14 -11.47
CA CYS A 152 -5.52 12.05 -11.78
C CYS A 152 -4.74 13.32 -11.36
N SER A 153 -5.00 13.87 -10.16
CA SER A 153 -4.25 15.02 -9.63
C SER A 153 -2.89 14.66 -9.01
N ASN A 154 -2.55 13.38 -8.86
CA ASN A 154 -1.22 12.91 -8.47
C ASN A 154 -0.65 12.01 -9.56
N GLY A 155 0.50 12.38 -10.12
CA GLY A 155 1.17 11.77 -11.29
C GLY A 155 1.68 10.34 -11.10
N VAL A 156 0.83 9.41 -10.68
CA VAL A 156 1.05 7.98 -10.81
C VAL A 156 0.19 7.54 -11.98
N GLN A 157 0.82 7.14 -13.09
CA GLN A 157 0.10 6.44 -14.13
C GLN A 157 -0.59 5.23 -13.50
N SER A 158 -1.91 5.32 -13.35
CA SER A 158 -2.74 4.19 -13.00
C SER A 158 -2.54 3.17 -14.11
N GLN A 159 -1.71 2.15 -13.86
CA GLN A 159 -1.66 0.98 -14.71
C GLN A 159 -3.11 0.53 -14.86
N PRO A 160 -3.66 0.41 -16.09
CA PRO A 160 -5.01 -0.09 -16.26
C PRO A 160 -5.04 -1.39 -15.46
N GLN A 161 -5.93 -1.50 -14.47
CA GLN A 161 -6.12 -2.77 -13.77
C GLN A 161 -6.68 -3.71 -14.82
N ILE A 162 -5.76 -4.36 -15.53
CA ILE A 162 -6.07 -5.40 -16.48
C ILE A 162 -6.71 -6.47 -15.62
N SER A 163 -7.99 -6.77 -15.88
CA SER A 163 -8.64 -7.90 -15.25
C SER A 163 -7.71 -9.10 -15.31
N SER A 164 -7.62 -9.88 -14.24
CA SER A 164 -6.75 -11.07 -14.18
C SER A 164 -7.03 -12.09 -15.28
N PHE A 165 -8.10 -11.91 -16.07
CA PHE A 165 -8.47 -12.69 -17.24
C PHE A 165 -7.88 -12.19 -18.56
N ARG A 166 -7.67 -10.88 -18.75
CA ARG A 166 -7.05 -10.36 -19.98
C ARG A 166 -5.61 -10.85 -20.24
N PRO A 167 -4.73 -11.05 -19.24
CA PRO A 167 -3.41 -11.63 -19.46
C PRO A 167 -3.43 -13.17 -19.55
N ALA A 168 -4.56 -13.83 -19.21
CA ALA A 168 -4.72 -15.28 -19.37
C ALA A 168 -5.02 -15.70 -20.82
N ALA A 169 -5.45 -14.75 -21.67
CA ALA A 169 -5.48 -14.94 -23.10
C ALA A 169 -4.09 -14.64 -23.69
N VAL A 170 -3.51 -15.60 -24.40
CA VAL A 170 -2.35 -15.36 -25.27
C VAL A 170 -2.81 -14.35 -26.33
N ARG A 171 -2.42 -13.08 -26.20
CA ARG A 171 -2.61 -12.10 -27.27
C ARG A 171 -1.83 -12.60 -28.48
N SER A 172 -2.53 -13.11 -29.48
CA SER A 172 -1.95 -13.41 -30.79
C SER A 172 -1.49 -12.09 -31.40
N VAL A 173 -0.20 -11.78 -31.29
CA VAL A 173 0.43 -10.62 -31.93
C VAL A 173 0.38 -10.75 -33.46
N ILE A 174 0.18 -11.97 -33.96
CA ILE A 174 0.06 -12.30 -35.38
C ILE A 174 -1.32 -12.94 -35.59
N PRO A 175 -2.19 -12.38 -36.46
CA PRO A 175 -3.43 -13.03 -36.85
C PRO A 175 -3.14 -14.35 -37.53
N ASP A 176 -3.79 -15.42 -37.08
CA ASP A 176 -3.71 -16.73 -37.74
C ASP A 176 -4.48 -16.67 -39.08
N PRO A 177 -3.82 -16.90 -40.23
CA PRO A 177 -4.45 -16.84 -41.54
C PRO A 177 -5.49 -17.94 -41.78
N ASP A 178 -5.49 -19.01 -40.97
CA ASP A 178 -6.42 -20.13 -41.10
C ASP A 178 -7.71 -19.94 -40.28
N VAL A 179 -7.80 -18.87 -39.49
CA VAL A 179 -9.00 -18.51 -38.71
C VAL A 179 -9.81 -17.45 -39.45
N PRO A 180 -11.03 -17.75 -39.93
CA PRO A 180 -11.88 -16.77 -40.59
C PRO A 180 -12.15 -15.56 -39.69
N GLN A 181 -11.90 -14.36 -40.23
CA GLN A 181 -12.06 -13.08 -39.52
C GLN A 181 -13.48 -12.80 -38.98
N SER A 182 -14.48 -13.59 -39.37
CA SER A 182 -15.83 -13.49 -38.77
C SER A 182 -15.87 -13.93 -37.32
N CYS A 183 -14.95 -14.78 -36.85
CA CYS A 183 -14.93 -15.26 -35.47
C CYS A 183 -14.31 -14.26 -34.48
N ALA A 184 -13.65 -13.21 -34.95
CA ALA A 184 -13.02 -12.21 -34.08
C ALA A 184 -13.98 -11.08 -33.65
N ASN A 185 -15.06 -10.83 -34.40
CA ASN A 185 -15.95 -9.68 -34.18
C ASN A 185 -17.45 -10.02 -34.16
N SER A 186 -17.85 -11.29 -34.20
CA SER A 186 -19.26 -11.65 -34.21
C SER A 186 -19.71 -12.18 -32.86
N SER A 187 -20.35 -11.29 -32.09
CA SER A 187 -21.31 -11.63 -31.06
C SER A 187 -22.65 -12.11 -31.65
N GLU A 188 -22.60 -12.95 -32.69
CA GLU A 188 -23.75 -13.65 -33.26
C GLU A 188 -23.33 -14.99 -33.88
N SER A 189 -23.74 -16.08 -33.25
CA SER A 189 -24.45 -17.18 -33.91
C SER A 189 -24.94 -18.14 -32.83
N ALA A 190 -26.20 -17.93 -32.45
CA ALA A 190 -26.99 -19.00 -31.89
C ALA A 190 -26.96 -20.15 -32.90
N ILE A 191 -26.32 -21.26 -32.54
CA ILE A 191 -26.63 -22.55 -33.17
C ILE A 191 -28.00 -22.92 -32.63
N SER A 192 -29.03 -22.48 -33.33
CA SER A 192 -30.39 -22.96 -33.13
C SER A 192 -30.43 -24.43 -33.56
N LEU A 193 -30.46 -25.34 -32.59
CA LEU A 193 -30.99 -26.68 -32.81
C LEU A 193 -32.49 -26.54 -33.16
N PRO A 194 -32.97 -27.16 -34.25
CA PRO A 194 -34.37 -27.01 -34.65
C PRO A 194 -35.26 -27.78 -33.67
N GLY A 195 -36.03 -27.07 -32.83
CA GLY A 195 -37.16 -27.68 -32.12
C GLY A 195 -37.58 -27.13 -30.76
N SER A 196 -36.81 -26.27 -30.07
CA SER A 196 -37.21 -25.81 -28.73
C SER A 196 -37.99 -24.49 -28.78
N LYS A 197 -39.25 -24.54 -28.34
CA LYS A 197 -40.13 -23.38 -28.13
C LYS A 197 -39.43 -22.29 -27.31
N GLN A 198 -39.52 -21.03 -27.77
CA GLN A 198 -39.01 -19.86 -27.07
C GLN A 198 -39.63 -19.76 -25.68
N LYS A 199 -38.81 -19.94 -24.64
CA LYS A 199 -39.10 -19.59 -23.25
C LYS A 199 -38.52 -18.20 -22.99
N SER A 200 -39.22 -17.39 -22.19
CA SER A 200 -38.87 -16.00 -21.87
C SER A 200 -37.40 -15.84 -21.50
N SER A 201 -36.70 -14.98 -22.23
CA SER A 201 -35.24 -14.75 -22.16
C SER A 201 -34.73 -14.14 -20.84
N SER A 202 -35.62 -13.86 -19.88
CA SER A 202 -35.29 -13.27 -18.57
C SER A 202 -34.83 -14.34 -17.57
N ASP A 203 -35.60 -15.43 -17.41
CA ASP A 203 -35.30 -16.48 -16.42
C ASP A 203 -34.03 -17.27 -16.77
N ASP A 204 -33.66 -17.29 -18.05
CA ASP A 204 -32.50 -18.03 -18.55
C ASP A 204 -31.17 -17.35 -18.16
N ARG A 205 -31.17 -16.01 -18.02
CA ARG A 205 -29.96 -15.24 -17.68
C ARG A 205 -29.57 -15.38 -16.22
N ASP A 206 -30.53 -15.21 -15.32
CA ASP A 206 -30.28 -15.34 -13.88
C ASP A 206 -29.93 -16.79 -13.53
N SER A 207 -30.54 -17.77 -14.21
CA SER A 207 -30.20 -19.18 -14.10
C SER A 207 -28.79 -19.48 -14.65
N ALA A 208 -28.41 -18.91 -15.80
CA ALA A 208 -27.07 -19.05 -16.37
C ALA A 208 -25.99 -18.38 -15.49
N LEU A 209 -26.27 -17.20 -14.95
CA LEU A 209 -25.41 -16.49 -14.00
C LEU A 209 -25.24 -17.28 -12.71
N ALA A 210 -26.34 -17.82 -12.16
CA ALA A 210 -26.29 -18.71 -11.00
C ALA A 210 -25.49 -19.99 -11.30
N GLY A 211 -25.61 -20.55 -12.50
CA GLY A 211 -24.81 -21.70 -12.96
C GLY A 211 -23.32 -21.39 -13.08
N LEU A 212 -22.96 -20.26 -13.71
CA LEU A 212 -21.58 -19.78 -13.84
C LEU A 212 -20.93 -19.52 -12.47
N LEU A 213 -21.68 -18.95 -11.54
CA LEU A 213 -21.22 -18.74 -10.18
C LEU A 213 -21.22 -20.04 -9.38
N GLN A 214 -22.14 -20.99 -9.60
CA GLN A 214 -22.19 -22.27 -8.87
C GLN A 214 -21.18 -23.30 -9.34
N GLU A 215 -20.67 -23.23 -10.58
CA GLU A 215 -19.67 -24.17 -11.06
C GLU A 215 -18.48 -24.21 -10.08
N LYS A 216 -18.28 -25.38 -9.47
CA LYS A 216 -17.21 -25.68 -8.49
C LYS A 216 -15.80 -25.47 -9.04
N SER A 217 -15.67 -25.05 -10.30
CA SER A 217 -14.42 -24.87 -11.02
C SER A 217 -14.35 -23.52 -11.75
N GLY A 218 -14.72 -22.41 -11.10
CA GLY A 218 -14.42 -21.05 -11.59
C GLY A 218 -12.92 -20.76 -11.79
N GLY A 219 -12.02 -21.69 -11.42
CA GLY A 219 -10.60 -21.67 -11.79
C GLY A 219 -10.27 -22.15 -13.21
N ARG A 220 -11.25 -22.43 -14.07
CA ARG A 220 -11.03 -23.04 -15.40
C ARG A 220 -11.58 -22.25 -16.61
N LEU A 221 -11.95 -20.98 -16.44
CA LEU A 221 -12.32 -20.14 -17.60
C LEU A 221 -11.10 -19.69 -18.44
N GLY A 222 -9.88 -19.90 -17.93
CA GLY A 222 -8.66 -19.84 -18.74
C GLY A 222 -8.32 -21.20 -19.34
N PRO A 223 -7.60 -21.26 -20.48
CA PRO A 223 -7.11 -22.53 -21.01
C PRO A 223 -6.36 -23.26 -19.90
N GLN A 224 -6.74 -24.50 -19.61
CA GLN A 224 -5.94 -25.31 -18.72
C GLN A 224 -4.55 -25.44 -19.34
N TRP A 225 -3.54 -25.01 -18.60
CA TRP A 225 -2.18 -25.39 -18.88
C TRP A 225 -2.04 -26.87 -18.50
N ILE A 226 -2.58 -27.74 -19.36
CA ILE A 226 -2.31 -29.18 -19.30
C ILE A 226 -0.82 -29.28 -19.57
N ARG A 227 -0.04 -29.46 -18.52
CA ARG A 227 1.36 -29.85 -18.61
C ARG A 227 1.39 -31.35 -18.44
N PRO A 228 1.08 -32.14 -19.48
CA PRO A 228 1.24 -33.58 -19.39
C PRO A 228 2.69 -33.82 -18.99
N THR A 229 2.92 -34.72 -18.02
CA THR A 229 4.27 -35.13 -17.68
C THR A 229 4.98 -35.56 -18.96
N PRO A 230 6.18 -35.01 -19.26
CA PRO A 230 6.86 -35.32 -20.50
C PRO A 230 7.01 -36.85 -20.64
N PRO A 231 6.75 -37.42 -21.83
CA PRO A 231 6.86 -38.85 -22.02
C PRO A 231 8.29 -39.29 -21.70
N ARG A 232 8.43 -40.29 -20.83
CA ARG A 232 9.73 -40.92 -20.56
C ARG A 232 10.06 -41.82 -21.74
N LEU A 233 10.79 -41.28 -22.70
CA LEU A 233 11.36 -42.05 -23.80
C LEU A 233 12.49 -42.95 -23.27
N PRO A 234 12.71 -44.13 -23.86
CA PRO A 234 13.88 -44.95 -23.54
C PRO A 234 15.15 -44.18 -23.92
N VAL A 235 16.16 -44.29 -23.06
CA VAL A 235 17.47 -43.67 -23.28
C VAL A 235 18.09 -44.23 -24.55
N LEU A 236 18.45 -43.36 -25.49
CA LEU A 236 19.12 -43.75 -26.74
C LEU A 236 20.63 -43.87 -26.54
N ASP A 237 21.28 -44.73 -27.34
CA ASP A 237 22.74 -44.88 -27.32
C ASP A 237 23.41 -43.53 -27.64
N GLY A 238 24.17 -42.99 -26.68
CA GLY A 238 24.85 -41.68 -26.79
C GLY A 238 24.11 -40.50 -26.17
N GLU A 239 22.90 -40.67 -25.63
CA GLU A 239 22.16 -39.60 -24.92
C GLU A 239 22.75 -39.30 -23.53
N LEU A 240 23.30 -40.32 -22.86
CA LEU A 240 23.96 -40.18 -21.57
C LEU A 240 25.40 -39.71 -21.74
N GLN A 241 25.63 -38.41 -21.57
CA GLN A 241 26.96 -37.83 -21.45
C GLN A 241 27.26 -37.49 -20.00
N TRP A 242 28.41 -37.95 -19.50
CA TRP A 242 28.94 -37.51 -18.22
C TRP A 242 29.41 -36.06 -18.35
N LEU A 243 28.66 -35.14 -17.77
CA LEU A 243 29.10 -33.76 -17.60
C LEU A 243 30.06 -33.73 -16.39
N ASN A 244 31.33 -33.47 -16.66
CA ASN A 244 32.28 -33.07 -15.64
C ASN A 244 32.29 -31.53 -15.62
N PRO A 245 31.50 -30.87 -14.75
CA PRO A 245 31.57 -29.42 -14.67
C PRO A 245 32.98 -29.03 -14.25
N ASP A 246 33.65 -28.21 -15.06
CA ASP A 246 34.91 -27.62 -14.67
C ASP A 246 34.67 -26.72 -13.45
N ASN A 247 35.41 -26.93 -12.36
CA ASN A 247 35.33 -26.12 -11.13
C ASN A 247 35.84 -24.67 -11.30
N ASN A 248 35.94 -24.18 -12.54
CA ASN A 248 36.35 -22.82 -12.86
C ASN A 248 35.16 -21.86 -12.72
N HIS A 249 34.59 -21.79 -11.52
CA HIS A 249 33.57 -20.79 -11.21
C HIS A 249 34.27 -19.48 -10.84
N GLU A 250 34.15 -18.48 -11.69
CA GLU A 250 34.54 -17.11 -11.34
C GLU A 250 33.52 -16.55 -10.34
N LEU A 251 34.00 -16.05 -9.20
CA LEU A 251 33.14 -15.47 -8.18
C LEU A 251 32.62 -14.12 -8.67
N LEU A 252 31.40 -14.11 -9.21
CA LEU A 252 30.70 -12.89 -9.60
C LEU A 252 29.89 -12.39 -8.40
N TRP A 253 30.44 -11.39 -7.71
CA TRP A 253 29.75 -10.69 -6.63
C TRP A 253 29.17 -9.38 -7.14
N ASP A 254 27.88 -9.14 -6.87
CA ASP A 254 27.27 -7.84 -7.08
C ASP A 254 27.65 -6.91 -5.93
N TYR A 255 28.65 -6.06 -6.15
CA TYR A 255 29.12 -5.06 -5.19
C TYR A 255 28.07 -3.98 -4.87
N SER A 256 26.95 -3.93 -5.60
CA SER A 256 25.84 -3.01 -5.33
C SER A 256 24.75 -3.58 -4.43
N MET A 257 24.73 -4.90 -4.20
CA MET A 257 23.82 -5.51 -3.22
C MET A 257 24.14 -5.00 -1.81
N CYS A 258 23.13 -4.42 -1.14
CA CYS A 258 23.26 -3.84 0.19
C CYS A 258 24.30 -2.70 0.30
N ALA A 259 24.72 -2.11 -0.82
CA ALA A 259 25.48 -0.87 -0.78
C ALA A 259 24.59 0.21 -0.16
N ASP A 260 24.99 0.68 1.01
CA ASP A 260 24.39 1.86 1.64
C ASP A 260 24.25 2.94 0.56
N THR A 261 23.10 3.62 0.52
CA THR A 261 22.98 4.83 -0.31
C THR A 261 24.23 5.67 -0.05
N SER A 262 24.84 6.25 -1.09
CA SER A 262 26.11 6.99 -0.94
C SER A 262 26.09 8.01 0.21
N ARG A 263 24.89 8.50 0.55
CA ARG A 263 24.57 9.32 1.73
C ARG A 263 24.74 8.58 3.07
N GLY A 264 24.19 7.38 3.24
CA GLY A 264 24.36 6.57 4.44
C GLY A 264 25.83 6.20 4.71
N ALA A 265 26.60 5.90 3.65
CA ALA A 265 28.03 5.67 3.77
C ALA A 265 28.81 6.92 4.22
N ALA A 266 28.47 8.10 3.69
CA ALA A 266 29.10 9.36 4.08
C ALA A 266 28.83 9.72 5.55
N ILE A 267 27.58 9.55 6.01
CA ILE A 267 27.19 9.77 7.41
C ILE A 267 27.90 8.78 8.33
N ARG A 268 28.03 7.51 7.93
CA ARG A 268 28.75 6.50 8.71
C ARG A 268 30.24 6.84 8.83
N ASP A 269 30.89 7.33 7.77
CA ASP A 269 32.27 7.80 7.83
C ASP A 269 32.42 9.02 8.76
N LEU A 270 31.47 9.97 8.71
CA LEU A 270 31.44 11.11 9.63
C LEU A 270 31.30 10.67 11.09
N ILE A 271 30.41 9.73 11.40
CA ILE A 271 30.28 9.16 12.75
C ILE A 271 31.56 8.42 13.16
N ALA A 272 32.16 7.62 12.28
CA ALA A 272 33.40 6.92 12.58
C ALA A 272 34.56 7.87 12.93
N ARG A 273 34.59 9.07 12.32
CA ARG A 273 35.52 10.15 12.68
C ARG A 273 35.11 10.83 13.99
N ALA A 274 33.82 11.07 14.20
CA ALA A 274 33.28 11.70 15.41
C ALA A 274 33.58 10.89 16.69
N LEU A 275 33.62 9.57 16.58
CA LEU A 275 33.95 8.67 17.70
C LEU A 275 35.44 8.71 18.08
N LYS A 276 36.31 9.15 17.17
CA LYS A 276 37.77 9.21 17.41
C LYS A 276 38.26 10.58 17.81
N GLY A 277 37.45 11.63 17.62
CA GLY A 277 37.86 13.00 17.85
C GLY A 277 36.83 14.04 17.39
N PRO A 278 37.05 15.32 17.72
CA PRO A 278 36.14 16.40 17.36
C PRO A 278 36.09 16.59 15.84
N LEU A 279 34.87 16.66 15.30
CA LEU A 279 34.64 16.95 13.88
C LEU A 279 34.84 18.43 13.59
N ALA A 280 35.32 18.74 12.37
CA ALA A 280 35.42 20.13 11.93
C ALA A 280 34.02 20.77 11.83
N PRO A 281 33.85 22.08 12.10
CA PRO A 281 32.53 22.73 12.10
C PRO A 281 31.73 22.51 10.79
N ALA A 282 32.40 22.56 9.63
CA ALA A 282 31.77 22.29 8.34
C ALA A 282 31.24 20.84 8.20
N GLN A 283 31.91 19.87 8.84
CA GLN A 283 31.47 18.48 8.87
C GLN A 283 30.28 18.28 9.82
N GLN A 284 30.27 18.99 10.95
CA GLN A 284 29.15 18.97 11.90
C GLN A 284 27.88 19.55 11.25
N GLU A 285 27.99 20.69 10.58
CA GLU A 285 26.86 21.32 9.89
C GLU A 285 26.32 20.41 8.78
N ARG A 286 27.21 19.81 7.97
CA ARG A 286 26.82 18.87 6.93
C ARG A 286 26.08 17.66 7.50
N PHE A 287 26.57 17.09 8.60
CA PHE A 287 25.91 15.97 9.28
C PHE A 287 24.49 16.35 9.72
N ILE A 288 24.33 17.51 10.36
CA ILE A 288 23.03 17.98 10.85
C ILE A 288 22.05 18.22 9.68
N ILE A 289 22.50 18.83 8.59
CA ILE A 289 21.66 19.06 7.39
C ILE A 289 21.22 17.74 6.76
N GLU A 290 22.13 16.78 6.60
CA GLU A 290 21.78 15.48 6.01
C GLU A 290 20.80 14.69 6.89
N LEU A 291 20.93 14.78 8.22
CA LEU A 291 20.02 14.14 9.18
C LEU A 291 18.65 14.83 9.26
N ALA A 292 18.61 16.15 9.06
CA ALA A 292 17.37 16.92 8.99
C ALA A 292 16.57 16.58 7.72
N ASN A 293 17.26 16.35 6.59
CA ASN A 293 16.64 15.98 5.32
C ASN A 293 16.07 14.55 5.33
N ASP A 294 16.76 13.60 5.96
CA ASP A 294 16.27 12.22 6.13
C ASP A 294 16.57 11.67 7.53
N PRO A 295 15.60 11.77 8.46
CA PRO A 295 15.75 11.26 9.82
C PRO A 295 15.98 9.75 9.92
N LYS A 296 15.68 8.97 8.86
CA LYS A 296 15.91 7.52 8.86
C LYS A 296 17.39 7.18 8.74
N LEU A 297 18.24 8.12 8.32
CA LEU A 297 19.69 7.92 8.22
C LEU A 297 20.35 7.62 9.56
N VAL A 298 19.70 7.97 10.67
CA VAL A 298 20.16 7.65 12.02
C VAL A 298 20.24 6.13 12.26
N TYR A 299 19.38 5.34 11.60
CA TYR A 299 19.43 3.88 11.70
C TYR A 299 20.60 3.26 10.92
N TYR A 300 21.19 4.01 9.98
CA TYR A 300 22.27 3.53 9.10
C TYR A 300 23.65 4.06 9.49
N CYS A 301 23.71 5.00 10.43
CA CYS A 301 24.95 5.66 10.84
C CYS A 301 25.86 4.76 11.72
N GLY A 302 25.38 3.57 12.11
CA GLY A 302 26.16 2.58 12.86
C GLY A 302 26.44 2.95 14.32
N MET A 303 25.67 3.91 14.85
CA MET A 303 25.65 4.25 16.26
C MET A 303 25.04 3.11 17.08
N THR A 304 25.64 2.85 18.23
CA THR A 304 25.19 1.86 19.21
C THR A 304 25.35 2.45 20.60
N PRO A 305 24.58 2.03 21.61
CA PRO A 305 24.68 2.57 22.97
C PRO A 305 26.09 2.50 23.56
N GLN A 306 26.87 1.48 23.22
CA GLN A 306 28.24 1.28 23.69
C GLN A 306 29.22 2.36 23.20
N LYS A 307 28.96 2.95 22.02
CA LYS A 307 29.80 4.00 21.41
C LYS A 307 29.33 5.41 21.79
N LEU A 308 28.23 5.52 22.51
CA LEU A 308 27.66 6.80 22.91
C LEU A 308 28.59 7.63 23.81
N PRO A 309 29.29 7.05 24.82
CA PRO A 309 30.20 7.82 25.66
C PRO A 309 31.29 8.52 24.84
N ASP A 310 31.93 7.80 23.92
CA ASP A 310 32.96 8.35 23.04
C ASP A 310 32.42 9.49 22.15
N LEU A 311 31.18 9.36 21.65
CA LEU A 311 30.57 10.43 20.85
C LEU A 311 30.28 11.67 21.69
N VAL A 312 29.76 11.49 22.90
CA VAL A 312 29.44 12.59 23.82
C VAL A 312 30.71 13.33 24.23
N GLU A 313 31.79 12.62 24.52
CA GLU A 313 33.06 13.21 24.93
C GLU A 313 33.69 14.09 23.84
N HIS A 314 33.67 13.63 22.59
CA HIS A 314 34.32 14.34 21.48
C HIS A 314 33.41 15.34 20.76
N ASN A 315 32.09 15.06 20.68
CA ASN A 315 31.14 15.79 19.84
C ASN A 315 29.72 15.86 20.49
N PRO A 316 29.54 16.67 21.55
CA PRO A 316 28.26 16.74 22.28
C PRO A 316 27.08 17.19 21.41
N LEU A 317 27.28 18.12 20.47
CA LEU A 317 26.20 18.62 19.61
C LEU A 317 25.66 17.56 18.65
N ILE A 318 26.53 16.69 18.13
CA ILE A 318 26.13 15.58 17.25
C ILE A 318 25.40 14.52 18.06
N ALA A 319 25.83 14.26 19.30
CA ALA A 319 25.13 13.35 20.19
C ALA A 319 23.67 13.81 20.45
N VAL A 320 23.46 15.11 20.68
CA VAL A 320 22.09 15.68 20.83
C VAL A 320 21.26 15.44 19.58
N GLU A 321 21.78 15.72 18.39
CA GLU A 321 21.01 15.57 17.15
C GLU A 321 20.71 14.09 16.82
N VAL A 322 21.63 13.17 17.09
CA VAL A 322 21.40 11.73 16.93
C VAL A 322 20.33 11.23 17.91
N LEU A 323 20.44 11.60 19.18
CA LEU A 323 19.52 11.17 20.22
C LEU A 323 18.11 11.77 20.05
N SER A 324 18.01 13.02 19.58
CA SER A 324 16.73 13.67 19.33
C SER A 324 15.91 12.93 18.26
N LYS A 325 16.57 12.40 17.22
CA LYS A 325 15.90 11.59 16.19
C LYS A 325 15.61 10.15 16.62
N LEU A 326 16.28 9.63 17.63
CA LEU A 326 16.08 8.27 18.16
C LEU A 326 15.03 8.20 19.28
N ILE A 327 14.46 9.32 19.74
CA ILE A 327 13.57 9.33 20.91
C ILE A 327 12.39 8.36 20.81
N ASN A 328 11.82 8.21 19.60
CA ASN A 328 10.68 7.33 19.33
C ASN A 328 11.09 5.91 18.92
N SER A 329 12.39 5.60 18.94
CA SER A 329 12.92 4.29 18.60
C SER A 329 12.78 3.33 19.78
N PRO A 330 12.47 2.04 19.56
CA PRO A 330 12.43 1.05 20.64
C PRO A 330 13.77 0.88 21.36
N ASP A 331 14.89 1.21 20.69
CA ASP A 331 16.24 1.02 21.22
C ASP A 331 16.73 2.19 22.10
N ILE A 332 15.94 3.27 22.25
CA ILE A 332 16.35 4.49 22.98
C ILE A 332 16.69 4.23 24.44
N SER A 333 16.04 3.26 25.07
CA SER A 333 16.27 2.85 26.46
C SER A 333 17.74 2.48 26.72
N GLY A 334 18.39 1.80 25.75
CA GLY A 334 19.80 1.45 25.83
C GLY A 334 20.72 2.68 25.79
N TYR A 335 20.37 3.68 24.97
CA TYR A 335 21.13 4.94 24.90
C TYR A 335 20.97 5.77 26.17
N PHE A 336 19.78 5.82 26.77
CA PHE A 336 19.55 6.46 28.06
C PHE A 336 20.31 5.77 29.19
N ALA A 337 20.32 4.44 29.23
CA ALA A 337 21.15 3.70 30.17
C ALA A 337 22.64 4.05 30.00
N GLY A 338 23.13 4.14 28.75
CA GLY A 338 24.48 4.61 28.45
C GLY A 338 24.76 6.04 28.91
N LEU A 339 23.79 6.95 28.79
CA LEU A 339 23.90 8.33 29.30
C LEU A 339 23.94 8.39 30.83
N VAL A 340 23.16 7.56 31.52
CA VAL A 340 23.16 7.52 32.99
C VAL A 340 24.44 6.90 33.51
N HIS A 341 24.95 5.83 32.91
CA HIS A 341 26.07 5.06 33.47
C HIS A 341 27.46 5.59 33.10
N MET A 342 27.57 6.56 32.19
CA MET A 342 28.86 7.17 31.89
C MET A 342 29.36 8.08 33.02
N ASP A 343 30.66 8.32 33.05
CA ASP A 343 31.26 9.25 34.01
C ASP A 343 30.72 10.68 33.82
N MET A 344 30.38 11.32 34.94
CA MET A 344 29.86 12.69 34.94
C MET A 344 30.88 13.67 34.36
N SER A 345 30.58 14.23 33.20
CA SER A 345 31.42 15.20 32.49
C SER A 345 30.63 16.43 32.07
N LEU A 346 31.33 17.52 31.73
CA LEU A 346 30.68 18.73 31.21
C LEU A 346 29.91 18.43 29.92
N HIS A 347 30.45 17.59 29.05
CA HIS A 347 29.83 17.20 27.79
C HIS A 347 28.57 16.35 27.99
N SER A 348 28.57 15.40 28.94
CA SER A 348 27.37 14.61 29.24
C SER A 348 26.24 15.46 29.81
N MET A 349 26.57 16.40 30.70
CA MET A 349 25.62 17.37 31.23
C MET A 349 25.08 18.32 30.14
N GLU A 350 25.94 18.81 29.24
CA GLU A 350 25.50 19.65 28.14
C GLU A 350 24.48 18.92 27.25
N VAL A 351 24.75 17.65 26.92
CA VAL A 351 23.87 16.82 26.10
C VAL A 351 22.50 16.67 26.76
N VAL A 352 22.43 16.30 28.04
CA VAL A 352 21.16 16.12 28.75
C VAL A 352 20.40 17.45 28.89
N ASN A 353 21.09 18.56 29.18
CA ASN A 353 20.47 19.89 29.24
C ASN A 353 19.83 20.29 27.91
N ARG A 354 20.55 20.12 26.80
CA ARG A 354 20.03 20.44 25.47
C ARG A 354 18.91 19.50 25.03
N LEU A 355 19.01 18.20 25.35
CA LEU A 355 17.94 17.23 25.03
C LEU A 355 16.64 17.58 25.76
N THR A 356 16.72 17.99 27.02
CA THR A 356 15.56 18.43 27.81
C THR A 356 14.83 19.62 27.17
N THR A 357 15.56 20.48 26.45
CA THR A 357 14.95 21.60 25.70
C THR A 357 14.48 21.24 24.30
N ALA A 358 14.98 20.16 23.71
CA ALA A 358 14.73 19.79 22.33
C ALA A 358 13.59 18.76 22.18
N VAL A 359 13.40 17.89 23.18
CA VAL A 359 12.48 16.76 23.13
C VAL A 359 11.91 16.46 24.53
N ASP A 360 10.67 15.97 24.58
CA ASP A 360 10.05 15.49 25.82
C ASP A 360 10.73 14.19 26.30
N LEU A 361 11.57 14.30 27.34
CA LEU A 361 12.26 13.17 27.95
C LEU A 361 11.37 12.47 29.01
N PRO A 362 11.44 11.14 29.14
CA PRO A 362 10.78 10.42 30.23
C PRO A 362 11.26 10.90 31.60
N THR A 363 10.32 11.15 32.52
CA THR A 363 10.64 11.63 33.89
C THR A 363 11.50 10.63 34.66
N GLU A 364 11.28 9.33 34.46
CA GLU A 364 12.08 8.26 35.06
C GLU A 364 13.57 8.41 34.74
N PHE A 365 13.92 8.64 33.46
CA PHE A 365 15.28 8.86 33.02
C PHE A 365 15.91 10.10 33.68
N VAL A 366 15.18 11.22 33.71
CA VAL A 366 15.66 12.48 34.30
C VAL A 366 15.96 12.28 35.80
N HIS A 367 15.06 11.63 36.53
CA HIS A 367 15.25 11.35 37.95
C HIS A 367 16.44 10.43 38.22
N GLU A 368 16.62 9.39 37.41
CA GLU A 368 17.76 8.48 37.52
C GLU A 368 19.08 9.20 37.22
N TYR A 369 19.11 10.02 36.17
CA TYR A 369 20.28 10.83 35.81
C TYR A 369 20.64 11.82 36.92
N ILE A 370 19.66 12.56 37.46
CA ILE A 370 19.88 13.49 38.60
C ILE A 370 20.38 12.74 39.83
N THR A 371 19.83 11.55 40.11
CA THR A 371 20.25 10.72 41.26
C THR A 371 21.71 10.30 41.11
N ASN A 372 22.13 9.86 39.92
CA ASN A 372 23.53 9.54 39.67
C ASN A 372 24.43 10.79 39.75
N CYS A 373 23.98 11.94 39.25
CA CYS A 373 24.72 13.20 39.40
C CYS A 373 25.00 13.51 40.88
N ILE A 374 23.99 13.36 41.74
CA ILE A 374 24.10 13.61 43.18
C ILE A 374 25.06 12.61 43.84
N GLN A 375 24.93 11.31 43.53
CA GLN A 375 25.80 10.27 44.08
C GLN A 375 27.26 10.47 43.65
N SER A 376 27.49 10.79 42.38
CA SER A 376 28.80 11.14 41.85
C SER A 376 29.40 12.37 42.54
N CYS A 377 28.59 13.42 42.77
CA CYS A 377 29.02 14.59 43.53
C CYS A 377 29.34 14.28 45.01
N GLN A 378 28.61 13.36 45.64
CA GLN A 378 28.88 12.93 47.02
C GLN A 378 30.20 12.16 47.13
N ASN A 379 30.50 11.28 46.16
CA ASN A 379 31.77 10.55 46.11
C ASN A 379 32.97 11.50 45.89
N ILE A 380 32.80 12.50 45.03
CA ILE A 380 33.81 13.54 44.76
C ILE A 380 34.02 14.48 45.96
N LYS A 381 33.04 14.62 46.86
CA LYS A 381 33.13 15.44 48.09
C LYS A 381 34.23 14.96 49.07
N SER A 382 34.72 13.72 48.92
CA SER A 382 35.90 13.20 49.63
C SER A 382 37.24 13.72 49.08
N LEU A 383 37.27 14.13 47.80
CA LEU A 383 38.44 14.67 47.09
C LEU A 383 38.44 16.21 46.99
N ILE A 384 37.26 16.85 46.96
CA ILE A 384 37.09 18.31 46.88
C ILE A 384 37.01 18.96 48.28
N ARG A 385 37.95 18.62 49.16
CA ARG A 385 38.47 19.64 50.10
C ARG A 385 39.55 20.50 49.43
N ASN A 386 40.01 20.17 48.22
CA ASN A 386 41.19 20.77 47.61
C ASN A 386 41.08 21.45 46.22
N LYS A 387 39.95 21.45 45.48
CA LYS A 387 39.87 22.24 44.22
C LYS A 387 38.47 22.81 43.93
N ILE A 388 38.29 24.07 44.31
CA ILE A 388 37.16 24.94 43.95
C ILE A 388 37.43 25.44 42.53
N ILE A 389 36.65 25.00 41.53
CA ILE A 389 36.40 25.64 40.21
C ILE A 389 35.40 24.77 39.41
N ASN A 390 35.46 23.42 39.50
CA ASN A 390 34.54 22.53 38.77
C ASN A 390 33.15 22.36 39.45
N GLY A 391 33.01 22.70 40.73
CA GLY A 391 31.76 22.51 41.47
C GLY A 391 30.65 23.52 41.15
N GLU A 392 31.00 24.76 40.80
CA GLU A 392 30.00 25.82 40.57
C GLU A 392 29.22 25.61 39.25
N TYR A 393 29.88 25.16 38.19
CA TYR A 393 29.23 24.85 36.92
C TYR A 393 28.27 23.66 37.03
N ILE A 394 28.67 22.60 37.73
CA ILE A 394 27.84 21.41 37.94
C ILE A 394 26.58 21.78 38.74
N TYR A 395 26.73 22.58 39.81
CA TYR A 395 25.59 23.04 40.60
C TYR A 395 24.64 23.93 39.79
N SER A 396 25.17 24.87 39.00
CA SER A 396 24.37 25.75 38.13
C SER A 396 23.61 24.96 37.06
N SER A 397 24.26 23.98 36.42
CA SER A 397 23.61 23.11 35.43
C SER A 397 22.58 22.16 36.04
N LEU A 398 22.81 21.63 37.25
CA LEU A 398 21.78 20.86 37.97
C LEU A 398 20.54 21.71 38.30
N VAL A 399 20.77 22.96 38.73
CA VAL A 399 19.67 23.90 39.02
C VAL A 399 18.87 24.21 37.75
N CYS A 400 19.53 24.38 36.61
CA CYS A 400 18.85 24.54 35.31
C CYS A 400 18.05 23.29 34.92
N LEU A 401 18.60 22.08 35.07
CA LEU A 401 17.86 20.82 34.83
C LEU A 401 16.60 20.71 35.68
N THR A 402 16.72 20.99 36.98
CA THR A 402 15.58 20.94 37.90
C THR A 402 14.51 21.99 37.61
N LYS A 403 14.86 23.12 36.98
CA LYS A 403 13.91 24.19 36.58
C LYS A 403 13.30 23.99 35.18
N SER A 404 13.89 23.15 34.34
CA SER A 404 13.34 22.83 33.01
C SER A 404 12.43 21.61 33.03
N CYS A 405 12.57 20.71 34.01
CA CYS A 405 11.73 19.52 34.15
C CYS A 405 10.55 19.66 35.14
N PHE A 406 10.54 20.70 35.96
CA PHE A 406 9.44 21.09 36.88
C PHE A 406 9.06 22.54 36.61
#